data_AF-A0A4Q3E4R4-F1
#
_entry.id   AF-A0A4Q3E4R4-F1
#
_cell.length_a   1.000
_cell.length_b   1.000
_cell.length_c   1.000
_cell.angle_alpha   90.00
_cell.angle_beta   90.00
_cell.angle_gamma   90.00
#
_symmetry.space_group_name_H-M   'P 1'
#
loop_
_entity.id
_entity.type
_entity.pdbx_description
1 polymer ?
#
loop_
_entity_poly.entity_id
_entity_poly.type
_entity_poly.pdbx_seq_one_letter_code
_entity_poly.pdbx_strand_id
1 'polypeptide(L)'
;RSASCRSQDGTASEQCLQALKQWQVEPATVDFIASHGQTIYHAPARAHQHKNYPNATLQIGDGDHIAVKTGILTISDFRQKHVAAGGEGAPLALYGDVLLCSKQDENRILLNMGGIANLTWLPEHNLPKVVCTDIGPGNTLIDAACRKYFNQPYDKDAQIAYSGKVNEQLLAALSDHPFFTDTLPKTTGPELFNLKYVEQAQQSSNTTGISNEDLVATLSAFTAQTIADFIKINFPADNIKLFASGGGASNPFVMDHLKKALPHVTIADTSALDINPDAKEAILFALLGNEAIVGEPIVIGDNPAVLMGKFSFPA
;
A
#
# COMPACT_ATOMS: atom_id res chain seq x y z
N ARG A 1 19.18 -7.01 -8.31
CA ARG A 1 18.84 -7.98 -7.24
C ARG A 1 18.83 -7.18 -5.95
N SER A 2 17.70 -7.06 -5.26
CA SER A 2 17.60 -6.34 -3.99
C SER A 2 17.50 -7.35 -2.84
N ALA A 3 18.16 -7.08 -1.72
CA ALA A 3 18.09 -7.89 -0.51
C ALA A 3 17.23 -7.16 0.53
N SER A 4 16.20 -7.84 1.04
CA SER A 4 15.49 -7.45 2.26
C SER A 4 16.21 -8.10 3.45
N CYS A 5 16.99 -7.30 4.18
CA CYS A 5 17.87 -7.76 5.28
C CYS A 5 17.13 -7.92 6.61
N ARG A 6 16.16 -8.83 6.71
CA ARG A 6 15.41 -9.04 7.97
C ARG A 6 15.90 -10.20 8.86
N SER A 7 16.96 -10.96 8.52
CA SER A 7 17.29 -12.19 9.29
C SER A 7 18.75 -12.69 9.32
N GLN A 8 19.78 -11.84 9.22
CA GLN A 8 21.17 -12.29 9.39
C GLN A 8 21.92 -11.51 10.48
N ASP A 9 22.61 -12.22 11.37
CA ASP A 9 23.52 -11.63 12.37
C ASP A 9 24.61 -10.79 11.67
N GLY A 10 24.84 -9.56 12.13
CA GLY A 10 25.87 -8.66 11.60
C GLY A 10 25.40 -7.21 11.40
N THR A 11 26.34 -6.29 11.21
CA THR A 11 26.03 -4.88 10.88
C THR A 11 25.48 -4.76 9.46
N ALA A 12 24.73 -3.70 9.15
CA ALA A 12 24.20 -3.47 7.79
C ALA A 12 25.29 -3.52 6.69
N SER A 13 26.49 -3.02 6.99
CA SER A 13 27.66 -3.13 6.12
C SER A 13 28.14 -4.56 5.89
N GLU A 14 28.11 -5.43 6.90
CA GLU A 14 28.49 -6.85 6.76
C GLU A 14 27.47 -7.59 5.89
N GLN A 15 26.18 -7.31 6.10
CA GLN A 15 25.11 -7.87 5.29
C GLN A 15 25.24 -7.44 3.82
N CYS A 16 25.58 -6.17 3.57
CA CYS A 16 25.84 -5.69 2.20
C CYS A 16 27.01 -6.45 1.55
N LEU A 17 28.16 -6.53 2.22
CA LEU A 17 29.34 -7.24 1.69
C LEU A 17 29.05 -8.74 1.49
N GLN A 18 28.30 -9.36 2.40
CA GLN A 18 27.89 -10.75 2.27
C GLN A 18 26.97 -10.97 1.07
N ALA A 19 25.98 -10.08 0.86
CA ALA A 19 25.09 -10.13 -0.30
C ALA A 19 25.87 -9.96 -1.60
N LEU A 20 26.76 -8.96 -1.68
CA LEU A 20 27.63 -8.74 -2.85
C LEU A 20 28.49 -9.96 -3.16
N LYS A 21 29.10 -10.56 -2.13
CA LYS A 21 29.87 -11.80 -2.27
C LYS A 21 29.02 -12.97 -2.80
N GLN A 22 27.81 -13.15 -2.27
CA GLN A 22 26.88 -14.19 -2.74
C GLN A 22 26.45 -13.95 -4.19
N TRP A 23 26.31 -12.69 -4.59
CA TRP A 23 25.97 -12.31 -5.96
C TRP A 23 27.16 -12.27 -6.91
N GLN A 24 28.38 -12.47 -6.41
CA GLN A 24 29.63 -12.35 -7.17
C GLN A 24 29.78 -10.96 -7.80
N VAL A 25 29.41 -9.92 -7.04
CA VAL A 25 29.55 -8.51 -7.42
C VAL A 25 30.68 -7.90 -6.62
N GLU A 26 31.64 -7.30 -7.32
CA GLU A 26 32.74 -6.56 -6.69
C GLU A 26 32.22 -5.24 -6.12
N PRO A 27 32.52 -4.88 -4.85
CA PRO A 27 32.06 -3.63 -4.24
C PRO A 27 32.37 -2.38 -5.08
N ALA A 28 33.54 -2.34 -5.74
CA ALA A 28 33.96 -1.24 -6.60
C ALA A 28 33.10 -1.04 -7.86
N THR A 29 32.22 -2.00 -8.19
CA THR A 29 31.28 -1.91 -9.32
C THR A 29 29.90 -1.41 -8.92
N VAL A 30 29.69 -1.17 -7.63
CA VAL A 30 28.43 -0.64 -7.09
C VAL A 30 28.57 0.87 -6.91
N ASP A 31 27.75 1.64 -7.62
CA ASP A 31 27.83 3.11 -7.60
C ASP A 31 27.45 3.68 -6.22
N PHE A 32 26.41 3.13 -5.58
CA PHE A 32 25.97 3.55 -4.25
C PHE A 32 25.17 2.47 -3.51
N ILE A 33 25.08 2.62 -2.19
CA ILE A 33 24.15 1.90 -1.30
C ILE A 33 23.07 2.89 -0.87
N ALA A 34 21.80 2.52 -0.99
CA ALA A 34 20.70 3.25 -0.37
C ALA A 34 20.24 2.52 0.90
N SER A 35 20.41 3.14 2.05
CA SER A 35 20.04 2.58 3.35
C SER A 35 18.92 3.39 4.00
N HIS A 36 17.74 2.80 4.14
CA HIS A 36 16.69 3.39 4.97
C HIS A 36 17.09 3.46 6.46
N GLY A 37 17.90 2.50 6.91
CA GLY A 37 18.12 2.25 8.32
C GLY A 37 16.92 1.59 9.01
N GLN A 38 16.92 1.66 10.33
CA GLN A 38 15.86 1.17 11.20
C GLN A 38 15.11 2.36 11.81
N THR A 39 13.79 2.46 11.57
CA THR A 39 12.98 3.47 12.25
C THR A 39 12.91 3.16 13.74
N ILE A 40 13.34 4.12 14.56
CA ILE A 40 13.21 4.10 16.03
C ILE A 40 12.05 4.97 16.48
N TYR A 41 11.80 6.07 15.76
CA TYR A 41 10.73 6.99 16.10
C TYR A 41 10.09 7.62 14.85
N HIS A 42 8.77 7.74 14.86
CA HIS A 42 8.01 8.43 13.82
C HIS A 42 6.82 9.12 14.47
N ALA A 43 6.80 10.45 14.44
CA ALA A 43 5.85 11.27 15.15
C ALA A 43 5.39 12.42 14.24
N PRO A 44 4.42 12.19 13.35
CA PRO A 44 3.78 13.26 12.60
C PRO A 44 2.96 14.16 13.54
N ALA A 45 2.80 15.44 13.18
CA ALA A 45 2.13 16.47 13.97
C ALA A 45 0.71 16.06 14.42
N ARG A 46 -0.03 15.41 13.50
CA ARG A 46 -1.37 14.89 13.76
C ARG A 46 -1.43 13.81 14.85
N ALA A 47 -0.35 13.04 15.02
CA ALA A 47 -0.31 11.94 15.97
C ALA A 47 0.04 12.39 17.40
N HIS A 48 1.00 13.32 17.54
CA HIS A 48 1.46 13.74 18.87
C HIS A 48 0.74 15.00 19.41
N GLN A 49 -0.02 15.72 18.58
CA GLN A 49 -0.91 16.84 18.98
C GLN A 49 -0.22 17.97 19.79
N HIS A 50 1.10 18.08 19.72
CA HIS A 50 1.86 19.14 20.36
C HIS A 50 2.00 20.32 19.39
N LYS A 51 1.20 21.37 19.60
CA LYS A 51 1.07 22.53 18.69
C LYS A 51 2.39 23.19 18.27
N ASN A 52 3.43 23.13 19.10
CA ASN A 52 4.71 23.78 18.86
C ASN A 52 5.80 22.84 18.33
N TYR A 53 5.47 21.57 18.07
CA TYR A 53 6.41 20.57 17.59
C TYR A 53 6.03 20.23 16.14
N PRO A 54 6.96 20.36 15.19
CA PRO A 54 6.72 19.93 13.80
C PRO A 54 6.75 18.40 13.70
N ASN A 55 6.50 17.88 12.50
CA ASN A 55 6.72 16.47 12.18
C ASN A 55 8.14 16.05 12.60
N ALA A 56 8.27 14.85 13.17
CA ALA A 56 9.54 14.32 13.61
C ALA A 56 9.71 12.86 13.23
N THR A 57 10.94 12.45 12.98
CA THR A 57 11.30 11.05 12.72
C THR A 57 12.73 10.77 13.14
N LEU A 58 13.05 9.51 13.40
CA LEU A 58 14.40 9.04 13.74
C LEU A 58 14.61 7.66 13.13
N GLN A 59 15.62 7.56 12.28
CA GLN A 59 16.17 6.31 11.78
C GLN A 59 17.58 6.14 12.34
N ILE A 60 17.98 4.91 12.64
CA ILE A 60 19.35 4.55 13.00
C ILE A 60 19.95 3.63 11.93
N GLY A 61 21.27 3.47 11.95
CA GLY A 61 22.01 2.81 10.87
C GLY A 61 22.86 3.84 10.16
N ASP A 62 23.96 4.19 10.80
CA ASP A 62 24.86 5.25 10.35
C ASP A 62 25.41 4.98 8.93
N GLY A 63 25.20 5.95 8.03
CA GLY A 63 25.67 5.89 6.66
C GLY A 63 27.19 5.90 6.56
N ASP A 64 27.90 6.58 7.47
CA ASP A 64 29.37 6.67 7.43
C ASP A 64 29.99 5.31 7.77
N HIS A 65 29.43 4.61 8.75
CA HIS A 65 29.84 3.24 9.08
C HIS A 65 29.63 2.27 7.91
N ILE A 66 28.59 2.47 7.10
CA ILE A 66 28.36 1.66 5.90
C ILE A 66 29.36 2.04 4.81
N ALA A 67 29.52 3.33 4.52
CA ALA A 67 30.38 3.82 3.45
C ALA A 67 31.86 3.45 3.67
N VAL A 68 32.39 3.69 4.87
CA VAL A 68 33.78 3.38 5.21
C VAL A 68 34.07 1.88 5.15
N LYS A 69 33.16 1.04 5.66
CA LYS A 69 33.38 -0.42 5.71
C LYS A 69 33.19 -1.10 4.36
N THR A 70 32.30 -0.58 3.51
CA THR A 70 32.02 -1.17 2.19
C THR A 70 32.88 -0.60 1.07
N GLY A 71 33.42 0.61 1.26
CA GLY A 71 34.09 1.36 0.19
C GLY A 71 33.12 1.96 -0.83
N ILE A 72 31.81 1.98 -0.55
CA ILE A 72 30.75 2.40 -1.48
C ILE A 72 30.05 3.65 -0.96
N LEU A 73 29.78 4.63 -1.83
CA LEU A 73 28.97 5.81 -1.51
C LEU A 73 27.65 5.36 -0.87
N THR A 74 27.33 5.86 0.33
CA THR A 74 26.08 5.49 1.00
C THR A 74 25.14 6.68 1.08
N ILE A 75 23.90 6.47 0.65
CA ILE A 75 22.80 7.41 0.76
C ILE A 75 21.84 6.91 1.85
N SER A 76 21.64 7.68 2.91
CA SER A 76 20.82 7.30 4.06
C SER A 76 19.84 8.40 4.47
N ASP A 77 19.06 8.20 5.54
CA ASP A 77 18.22 9.25 6.15
C ASP A 77 17.16 9.89 5.23
N PHE A 78 16.55 9.08 4.35
CA PHE A 78 15.56 9.56 3.37
C PHE A 78 14.41 10.37 3.98
N ARG A 79 13.86 9.92 5.12
CA ARG A 79 12.68 10.55 5.74
C ARG A 79 12.98 11.93 6.34
N GLN A 80 14.20 12.16 6.83
CA GLN A 80 14.58 13.41 7.48
C GLN A 80 14.40 14.60 6.55
N LYS A 81 14.82 14.46 5.29
CA LYS A 81 14.74 15.55 4.31
C LYS A 81 13.29 15.81 3.87
N HIS A 82 12.48 14.76 3.75
CA HIS A 82 11.05 14.90 3.51
C HIS A 82 10.34 15.63 4.66
N VAL A 83 10.69 15.33 5.91
CA VAL A 83 10.19 16.05 7.09
C VAL A 83 10.64 17.51 7.10
N ALA A 84 11.92 17.78 6.80
CA ALA A 84 12.46 19.14 6.73
C ALA A 84 11.77 19.99 5.64
N ALA A 85 11.28 19.35 4.57
CA ALA A 85 10.50 20.00 3.51
C ALA A 85 9.00 20.17 3.85
N GLY A 86 8.59 19.84 5.08
CA GLY A 86 7.22 20.02 5.58
C GLY A 86 6.31 18.79 5.48
N GLY A 87 6.78 17.70 4.88
CA GLY A 87 6.02 16.45 4.82
C GLY A 87 6.10 15.65 6.12
N GLU A 88 5.39 14.51 6.20
CA GLU A 88 5.39 13.67 7.41
C GLU A 88 6.56 12.69 7.50
N GLY A 89 7.21 12.41 6.36
CA GLY A 89 8.30 11.43 6.26
C GLY A 89 7.79 10.01 6.00
N ALA A 90 6.48 9.82 5.82
CA ALA A 90 5.83 8.57 5.48
C ALA A 90 4.45 8.82 4.84
N PRO A 91 3.91 7.86 4.06
CA PRO A 91 4.59 6.69 3.53
C PRO A 91 5.48 7.04 2.34
N LEU A 92 6.76 6.65 2.38
CA LEU A 92 7.65 6.80 1.21
C LEU A 92 7.37 5.78 0.10
N ALA A 93 6.58 4.75 0.40
CA ALA A 93 6.16 3.74 -0.57
C ALA A 93 5.47 4.35 -1.80
N LEU A 94 4.77 5.48 -1.64
CA LEU A 94 4.11 6.20 -2.71
C LEU A 94 5.09 6.64 -3.81
N TYR A 95 6.32 7.04 -3.44
CA TYR A 95 7.35 7.38 -4.41
C TYR A 95 7.76 6.17 -5.24
N GLY A 96 7.83 4.99 -4.61
CA GLY A 96 8.14 3.74 -5.30
C GLY A 96 7.03 3.33 -6.24
N ASP A 97 5.77 3.46 -5.80
CA ASP A 97 4.61 3.22 -6.66
C ASP A 97 4.63 4.15 -7.88
N VAL A 98 4.94 5.44 -7.70
CA VAL A 98 5.08 6.38 -8.82
C VAL A 98 6.25 6.01 -9.73
N LEU A 99 7.45 5.85 -9.19
CA LEU A 99 8.67 5.64 -9.99
C LEU A 99 8.70 4.28 -10.68
N LEU A 100 8.15 3.23 -10.07
CA LEU A 100 8.13 1.88 -10.65
C LEU A 100 6.92 1.63 -11.53
N CYS A 101 5.77 2.16 -11.15
CA CYS A 101 4.50 1.72 -11.72
C CYS A 101 3.83 2.79 -12.59
N SER A 102 4.27 4.05 -12.59
CA SER A 102 3.74 5.02 -13.56
C SER A 102 4.15 4.61 -14.98
N LYS A 103 3.27 4.87 -15.95
CA LYS A 103 3.57 4.62 -17.34
C LYS A 103 2.89 5.65 -18.23
N GLN A 104 3.62 6.08 -19.25
CA GLN A 104 3.11 6.95 -20.30
C GLN A 104 1.92 6.28 -21.02
N ASP A 105 0.91 7.07 -21.38
CA ASP A 105 -0.32 6.65 -22.05
C ASP A 105 -1.18 5.62 -21.28
N GLU A 106 -0.92 5.41 -19.98
CA GLU A 106 -1.70 4.49 -19.13
C GLU A 106 -2.09 5.12 -17.78
N ASN A 107 -3.39 5.11 -17.49
CA ASN A 107 -3.88 5.34 -16.15
C ASN A 107 -3.78 4.04 -15.34
N ARG A 108 -3.17 4.09 -14.15
CA ARG A 108 -2.94 2.88 -13.35
C ARG A 108 -3.51 3.00 -11.95
N ILE A 109 -4.05 1.90 -11.45
CA ILE A 109 -4.49 1.75 -10.07
C ILE A 109 -3.68 0.61 -9.46
N LEU A 110 -2.99 0.86 -8.36
CA LEU A 110 -2.41 -0.18 -7.52
C LEU A 110 -3.38 -0.44 -6.38
N LEU A 111 -4.12 -1.54 -6.41
CA LEU A 111 -5.13 -1.89 -5.41
C LEU A 111 -4.59 -2.97 -4.49
N ASN A 112 -4.49 -2.70 -3.19
CA ASN A 112 -4.17 -3.70 -2.19
C ASN A 112 -5.40 -4.04 -1.35
N MET A 113 -5.84 -5.30 -1.38
CA MET A 113 -6.96 -5.82 -0.60
C MET A 113 -6.44 -6.67 0.56
N GLY A 114 -6.00 -6.01 1.63
CA GLY A 114 -5.67 -6.64 2.91
C GLY A 114 -6.92 -6.79 3.78
N GLY A 115 -6.80 -6.54 5.09
CA GLY A 115 -7.99 -6.38 5.94
C GLY A 115 -8.83 -5.17 5.51
N ILE A 116 -8.16 -4.04 5.23
CA ILE A 116 -8.70 -2.85 4.58
C ILE A 116 -8.20 -2.82 3.13
N ALA A 117 -9.06 -2.38 2.22
CA ALA A 117 -8.70 -2.12 0.85
C ALA A 117 -8.18 -0.69 0.74
N ASN A 118 -6.99 -0.53 0.17
CA ASN A 118 -6.43 0.76 -0.19
C ASN A 118 -5.98 0.75 -1.63
N LEU A 119 -5.91 1.93 -2.24
CA LEU A 119 -5.34 2.06 -3.57
C LEU A 119 -4.44 3.27 -3.70
N THR A 120 -3.55 3.18 -4.69
CA THR A 120 -2.80 4.29 -5.25
C THR A 120 -3.26 4.52 -6.69
N TRP A 121 -3.80 5.71 -6.97
CA TRP A 121 -4.12 6.19 -8.31
C TRP A 121 -2.91 6.86 -8.93
N LEU A 122 -2.49 6.36 -10.09
CA LEU A 122 -1.38 6.85 -10.89
C LEU A 122 -1.95 7.34 -12.23
N PRO A 123 -2.35 8.63 -12.33
CA PRO A 123 -2.84 9.18 -13.56
C PRO A 123 -1.70 9.32 -14.58
N GLU A 124 -2.05 9.22 -15.85
CA GLU A 124 -1.13 9.52 -16.94
C GLU A 124 -0.57 10.95 -16.80
N HIS A 125 0.75 11.07 -16.68
CA HIS A 125 1.51 12.33 -16.67
C HIS A 125 0.98 13.43 -15.73
N ASN A 126 0.37 13.06 -14.59
CA ASN A 126 -0.17 14.05 -13.65
C ASN A 126 0.15 13.72 -12.19
N LEU A 127 1.43 13.82 -11.83
CA LEU A 127 1.93 13.53 -10.49
C LEU A 127 1.18 14.28 -9.36
N PRO A 128 0.77 15.55 -9.51
CA PRO A 128 -0.02 16.24 -8.50
C PRO A 128 -1.42 15.64 -8.27
N LYS A 129 -1.95 14.88 -9.23
CA LYS A 129 -3.22 14.15 -9.09
C LYS A 129 -3.05 12.71 -8.58
N VAL A 130 -1.84 12.29 -8.23
CA VAL A 130 -1.62 11.00 -7.56
C VAL A 130 -2.31 11.03 -6.20
N VAL A 131 -3.11 10.00 -5.91
CA VAL A 131 -3.83 9.86 -4.65
C VAL A 131 -3.59 8.48 -4.09
N CYS A 132 -3.30 8.39 -2.79
CA CYS A 132 -3.22 7.14 -2.04
C CYS A 132 -4.20 7.25 -0.86
N THR A 133 -5.12 6.29 -0.74
CA THR A 133 -6.24 6.39 0.21
C THR A 133 -6.83 5.03 0.51
N ASP A 134 -7.43 4.90 1.69
CA ASP A 134 -8.26 3.74 2.03
C ASP A 134 -9.64 3.87 1.36
N ILE A 135 -10.18 2.74 0.93
CA ILE A 135 -11.43 2.64 0.17
C ILE A 135 -12.57 2.07 1.00
N GLY A 136 -12.24 1.22 1.98
CA GLY A 136 -13.20 0.50 2.78
C GLY A 136 -12.67 -0.88 3.19
N PRO A 137 -13.56 -1.81 3.59
CA PRO A 137 -13.13 -3.14 3.97
C PRO A 137 -12.55 -3.90 2.76
N GLY A 138 -11.42 -4.56 2.98
CA GLY A 138 -10.92 -5.62 2.11
C GLY A 138 -11.51 -6.95 2.58
N ASN A 139 -10.70 -7.75 3.27
CA ASN A 139 -11.09 -9.04 3.82
C ASN A 139 -11.60 -8.98 5.27
N THR A 140 -11.47 -7.85 5.98
CA THR A 140 -11.68 -7.83 7.44
C THR A 140 -13.08 -8.33 7.86
N LEU A 141 -14.12 -7.92 7.14
CA LEU A 141 -15.51 -8.32 7.43
C LEU A 141 -15.78 -9.78 7.02
N ILE A 142 -15.25 -10.20 5.87
CA ILE A 142 -15.35 -11.57 5.35
C ILE A 142 -14.71 -12.53 6.36
N ASP A 143 -13.48 -12.25 6.76
CA ASP A 143 -12.71 -13.07 7.69
C ASP A 143 -13.36 -13.08 9.08
N ALA A 144 -13.93 -11.95 9.52
CA ALA A 144 -14.66 -11.89 10.79
C ALA A 144 -15.92 -12.76 10.78
N ALA A 145 -16.67 -12.77 9.68
CA ALA A 145 -17.83 -13.65 9.51
C ALA A 145 -17.42 -15.12 9.45
N CYS A 146 -16.35 -15.46 8.72
CA CYS A 146 -15.81 -16.83 8.64
C CYS A 146 -15.42 -17.36 10.03
N ARG A 147 -14.73 -16.53 10.83
CA ARG A 147 -14.35 -16.89 12.20
C ARG A 147 -15.56 -17.10 13.09
N LYS A 148 -16.56 -16.21 13.02
CA LYS A 148 -17.73 -16.24 13.89
C LYS A 148 -18.67 -17.41 13.59
N TYR A 149 -18.90 -17.70 12.30
CA TYR A 149 -19.99 -18.60 11.89
C TYR A 149 -19.52 -19.96 11.36
N PHE A 150 -18.27 -20.05 10.88
CA PHE A 150 -17.75 -21.26 10.23
C PHE A 150 -16.49 -21.82 10.92
N ASN A 151 -15.98 -21.15 11.96
CA ASN A 151 -14.73 -21.49 12.64
C ASN A 151 -13.52 -21.61 11.67
N GLN A 152 -13.52 -20.77 10.63
CA GLN A 152 -12.45 -20.68 9.63
C GLN A 152 -11.79 -19.30 9.70
N PRO A 153 -10.46 -19.20 9.48
CA PRO A 153 -9.76 -17.91 9.56
C PRO A 153 -10.15 -16.92 8.45
N TYR A 154 -10.50 -17.43 7.27
CA TYR A 154 -10.91 -16.71 6.07
C TYR A 154 -11.71 -17.65 5.14
N ASP A 155 -12.40 -17.10 4.13
CA ASP A 155 -13.13 -17.89 3.12
C ASP A 155 -12.18 -18.41 2.05
N LYS A 156 -11.71 -19.65 2.21
CA LYS A 156 -10.73 -20.24 1.30
C LYS A 156 -11.35 -20.50 -0.08
N ASP A 157 -10.70 -19.99 -1.12
CA ASP A 157 -11.14 -20.07 -2.52
C ASP A 157 -12.58 -19.56 -2.74
N ALA A 158 -13.06 -18.69 -1.83
CA ALA A 158 -14.41 -18.17 -1.78
C ALA A 158 -15.53 -19.23 -1.74
N GLN A 159 -15.26 -20.42 -1.17
CA GLN A 159 -16.20 -21.54 -1.14
C GLN A 159 -17.51 -21.18 -0.43
N ILE A 160 -17.43 -20.45 0.69
CA ILE A 160 -18.62 -20.05 1.45
C ILE A 160 -19.40 -19.01 0.65
N ALA A 161 -18.73 -17.97 0.13
CA ALA A 161 -19.36 -16.93 -0.67
C ALA A 161 -20.08 -17.49 -1.91
N TYR A 162 -19.50 -18.46 -2.62
CA TYR A 162 -20.15 -19.09 -3.78
C TYR A 162 -21.33 -20.01 -3.40
N SER A 163 -21.38 -20.50 -2.16
CA SER A 163 -22.51 -21.31 -1.67
C SER A 163 -23.72 -20.46 -1.27
N GLY A 164 -23.50 -19.18 -0.98
CA GLY A 164 -24.53 -18.21 -0.64
C GLY A 164 -25.07 -17.42 -1.84
N LYS A 165 -26.02 -16.54 -1.56
CA LYS A 165 -26.56 -15.55 -2.49
C LYS A 165 -26.38 -14.16 -1.91
N VAL A 166 -25.96 -13.23 -2.76
CA VAL A 166 -25.86 -11.82 -2.38
C VAL A 166 -27.26 -11.30 -2.01
N ASN A 167 -27.38 -10.74 -0.81
CA ASN A 167 -28.58 -10.07 -0.36
C ASN A 167 -28.48 -8.57 -0.69
N GLU A 168 -29.21 -8.13 -1.71
CA GLU A 168 -29.16 -6.75 -2.21
C GLU A 168 -29.62 -5.71 -1.17
N GLN A 169 -30.55 -6.06 -0.26
CA GLN A 169 -31.02 -5.14 0.78
C GLN A 169 -29.92 -4.87 1.82
N LEU A 170 -29.23 -5.94 2.24
CA LEU A 170 -28.09 -5.80 3.15
C LEU A 170 -26.92 -5.11 2.45
N LEU A 171 -26.63 -5.44 1.19
CA LEU A 171 -25.58 -4.78 0.41
C LEU A 171 -25.80 -3.26 0.32
N ALA A 172 -27.02 -2.83 0.02
CA ALA A 172 -27.38 -1.42 -0.02
C ALA A 172 -27.19 -0.74 1.34
N ALA A 173 -27.63 -1.38 2.44
CA ALA A 173 -27.47 -0.85 3.79
C ALA A 173 -26.00 -0.81 4.25
N LEU A 174 -25.18 -1.77 3.83
CA LEU A 174 -23.74 -1.75 4.08
C LEU A 174 -23.04 -0.61 3.34
N SER A 175 -23.52 -0.19 2.17
CA SER A 175 -22.94 0.92 1.40
C SER A 175 -23.42 2.31 1.85
N ASP A 176 -24.48 2.38 2.65
CA ASP A 176 -25.06 3.64 3.15
C ASP A 176 -24.34 4.13 4.42
N HIS A 177 -23.07 4.49 4.26
CA HIS A 177 -22.26 5.05 5.34
C HIS A 177 -21.48 6.29 4.87
N PRO A 178 -21.42 7.39 5.67
CA PRO A 178 -20.77 8.65 5.28
C PRO A 178 -19.32 8.50 4.81
N PHE A 179 -18.59 7.52 5.37
CA PHE A 179 -17.24 7.19 4.95
C PHE A 179 -17.09 7.04 3.43
N PHE A 180 -18.06 6.45 2.73
CA PHE A 180 -17.96 6.24 1.28
C PHE A 180 -18.06 7.54 0.48
N THR A 181 -18.71 8.56 1.04
CA THR A 181 -18.86 9.90 0.45
C THR A 181 -17.84 10.93 0.94
N ASP A 182 -16.98 10.58 1.91
CA ASP A 182 -15.95 11.48 2.43
C ASP A 182 -14.91 11.85 1.36
N THR A 183 -14.40 13.08 1.47
CA THR A 183 -13.34 13.64 0.61
C THR A 183 -12.01 12.91 0.78
N LEU A 184 -11.23 12.86 -0.30
CA LEU A 184 -9.90 12.24 -0.30
C LEU A 184 -8.81 13.21 0.20
N PRO A 185 -7.69 12.68 0.72
CA PRO A 185 -7.48 11.28 1.12
C PRO A 185 -8.19 10.96 2.43
N LYS A 186 -8.63 9.70 2.59
CA LYS A 186 -9.27 9.19 3.82
C LYS A 186 -8.64 7.90 4.29
N THR A 187 -8.74 7.65 5.59
CA THR A 187 -8.18 6.47 6.25
C THR A 187 -9.25 5.76 7.07
N THR A 188 -9.16 4.43 7.18
CA THR A 188 -10.10 3.64 7.97
C THR A 188 -9.44 2.36 8.49
N GLY A 189 -10.20 1.58 9.24
CA GLY A 189 -9.71 0.38 9.89
C GLY A 189 -10.82 -0.48 10.47
N PRO A 190 -10.44 -1.60 11.11
CA PRO A 190 -11.36 -2.49 11.80
C PRO A 190 -12.17 -1.81 12.91
N GLU A 191 -11.75 -0.64 13.40
CA GLU A 191 -12.51 0.19 14.33
C GLU A 191 -13.86 0.64 13.75
N LEU A 192 -13.93 0.89 12.44
CA LEU A 192 -15.17 1.19 11.74
C LEU A 192 -15.78 -0.09 11.16
N PHE A 193 -15.03 -0.81 10.33
CA PHE A 193 -15.51 -1.98 9.62
C PHE A 193 -15.31 -3.26 10.46
N ASN A 194 -16.26 -3.52 11.36
CA ASN A 194 -16.31 -4.73 12.19
C ASN A 194 -17.71 -5.36 12.20
N LEU A 195 -17.89 -6.45 12.96
CA LEU A 195 -19.18 -7.15 13.01
C LEU A 195 -20.33 -6.33 13.58
N LYS A 196 -20.05 -5.32 14.42
CA LYS A 196 -21.11 -4.41 14.92
C LYS A 196 -21.66 -3.54 13.79
N TYR A 197 -20.80 -3.09 12.87
CA TYR A 197 -21.22 -2.41 11.64
C TYR A 197 -22.18 -3.27 10.82
N VAL A 198 -21.83 -4.56 10.65
CA VAL A 198 -22.65 -5.53 9.92
C VAL A 198 -23.99 -5.77 10.64
N GLU A 199 -23.98 -5.96 11.95
CA GLU A 199 -25.20 -6.16 12.76
C GLU A 199 -26.15 -4.96 12.67
N GLN A 200 -25.62 -3.73 12.68
CA GLN A 200 -26.40 -2.51 12.50
C GLN A 200 -27.02 -2.43 11.09
N ALA A 201 -26.25 -2.77 10.05
CA ALA A 201 -26.77 -2.83 8.68
C ALA A 201 -27.84 -3.92 8.51
N GLN A 202 -27.69 -5.07 9.18
CA GLN A 202 -28.72 -6.12 9.17
C GLN A 202 -30.00 -5.70 9.87
N GLN A 203 -29.90 -4.95 10.98
CA GLN A 203 -31.05 -4.40 11.69
C GLN A 203 -31.79 -3.37 10.83
N SER A 204 -31.08 -2.43 10.22
CA SER A 204 -31.70 -1.37 9.41
C SER A 204 -32.35 -1.90 8.12
N SER A 205 -31.81 -2.96 7.53
CA SER A 205 -32.34 -3.60 6.32
C SER A 205 -33.33 -4.73 6.58
N ASN A 206 -33.63 -5.08 7.84
CA ASN A 206 -34.42 -6.25 8.23
C ASN A 206 -33.88 -7.58 7.65
N THR A 207 -32.56 -7.74 7.60
CA THR A 207 -31.88 -8.93 7.05
C THR A 207 -31.20 -9.78 8.11
N THR A 208 -31.62 -9.67 9.37
CA THR A 208 -31.08 -10.48 10.49
C THR A 208 -31.32 -11.99 10.35
N GLY A 209 -32.27 -12.39 9.49
CA GLY A 209 -32.63 -13.79 9.25
C GLY A 209 -31.97 -14.44 8.03
N ILE A 210 -31.06 -13.77 7.32
CA ILE A 210 -30.34 -14.37 6.18
C ILE A 210 -29.42 -15.51 6.65
N SER A 211 -29.09 -16.44 5.76
CA SER A 211 -28.12 -17.49 6.08
C SER A 211 -26.71 -16.92 6.28
N ASN A 212 -25.84 -17.65 6.97
CA ASN A 212 -24.46 -17.21 7.18
C ASN A 212 -23.67 -17.21 5.86
N GLU A 213 -24.02 -18.11 4.95
CA GLU A 213 -23.49 -18.20 3.59
C GLU A 213 -23.89 -16.96 2.78
N ASP A 214 -25.17 -16.57 2.82
CA ASP A 214 -25.65 -15.33 2.18
C ASP A 214 -24.95 -14.10 2.77
N LEU A 215 -24.69 -14.09 4.08
CA LEU A 215 -23.94 -13.02 4.73
C LEU A 215 -22.52 -12.92 4.16
N VAL A 216 -21.77 -14.02 4.08
CA VAL A 216 -20.40 -14.03 3.54
C VAL A 216 -20.38 -13.65 2.05
N ALA A 217 -21.35 -14.13 1.26
CA ALA A 217 -21.52 -13.73 -0.13
C ALA A 217 -21.77 -12.21 -0.25
N THR A 218 -22.63 -11.66 0.60
CA THR A 218 -22.97 -10.23 0.63
C THR A 218 -21.79 -9.38 1.05
N LEU A 219 -21.03 -9.77 2.08
CA LEU A 219 -19.82 -9.06 2.52
C LEU A 219 -18.72 -9.09 1.44
N SER A 220 -18.59 -10.20 0.72
CA SER A 220 -17.64 -10.31 -0.39
C SER A 220 -18.04 -9.43 -1.58
N ALA A 221 -19.32 -9.40 -1.93
CA ALA A 221 -19.85 -8.48 -2.94
C ALA A 221 -19.69 -7.01 -2.52
N PHE A 222 -19.89 -6.70 -1.24
CA PHE A 222 -19.71 -5.36 -0.67
C PHE A 222 -18.28 -4.84 -0.82
N THR A 223 -17.26 -5.66 -0.55
CA THR A 223 -15.85 -5.31 -0.83
C THR A 223 -15.65 -4.96 -2.30
N ALA A 224 -16.13 -5.77 -3.23
CA ALA A 224 -15.97 -5.50 -4.66
C ALA A 224 -16.73 -4.25 -5.13
N GLN A 225 -17.97 -4.07 -4.66
CA GLN A 225 -18.85 -2.97 -5.04
C GLN A 225 -18.30 -1.63 -4.56
N THR A 226 -17.86 -1.54 -3.31
CA THR A 226 -17.29 -0.30 -2.75
C THR A 226 -16.03 0.13 -3.50
N ILE A 227 -15.15 -0.81 -3.86
CA ILE A 227 -13.97 -0.53 -4.69
C ILE A 227 -14.38 -0.03 -6.08
N ALA A 228 -15.32 -0.71 -6.73
CA ALA A 228 -15.77 -0.34 -8.07
C ALA A 228 -16.42 1.05 -8.09
N ASP A 229 -17.31 1.34 -7.16
CA ASP A 229 -18.00 2.63 -7.07
C ASP A 229 -17.03 3.75 -6.75
N PHE A 230 -16.07 3.49 -5.84
CA PHE A 230 -15.02 4.44 -5.54
C PHE A 230 -14.23 4.83 -6.79
N ILE A 231 -13.80 3.84 -7.58
CA ILE A 231 -13.03 4.08 -8.81
C ILE A 231 -13.85 4.88 -9.82
N LYS A 232 -15.12 4.51 -10.04
CA LYS A 232 -16.01 5.21 -10.98
C LYS A 232 -16.24 6.67 -10.61
N ILE A 233 -16.43 6.94 -9.31
CA ILE A 233 -16.75 8.29 -8.81
C ILE A 233 -15.51 9.19 -8.84
N ASN A 234 -14.36 8.67 -8.41
CA ASN A 234 -13.18 9.51 -8.17
C ASN A 234 -12.21 9.55 -9.35
N PHE A 235 -12.20 8.53 -10.21
CA PHE A 235 -11.28 8.41 -11.34
C PHE A 235 -12.02 8.15 -12.66
N PRO A 236 -12.86 9.10 -13.13
CA PRO A 236 -13.55 8.98 -14.41
C PRO A 236 -12.55 9.18 -15.56
N ALA A 237 -11.80 8.12 -15.89
CA ALA A 237 -10.76 8.11 -16.91
C ALA A 237 -10.86 6.84 -17.77
N ASP A 238 -10.43 6.95 -19.02
CA ASP A 238 -10.31 5.80 -19.93
C ASP A 238 -8.98 5.06 -19.71
N ASN A 239 -8.89 3.85 -20.28
CA ASN A 239 -7.67 3.03 -20.32
C ASN A 239 -7.07 2.73 -18.94
N ILE A 240 -7.91 2.57 -17.92
CA ILE A 240 -7.44 2.22 -16.57
C ILE A 240 -6.95 0.77 -16.55
N LYS A 241 -5.72 0.58 -16.07
CA LYS A 241 -5.17 -0.72 -15.69
C LYS A 241 -5.04 -0.82 -14.18
N LEU A 242 -5.75 -1.76 -13.60
CA LEU A 242 -5.73 -2.03 -12.16
C LEU A 242 -4.86 -3.26 -11.88
N PHE A 243 -3.90 -3.10 -10.99
CA PHE A 243 -3.05 -4.17 -10.48
C PHE A 243 -3.45 -4.48 -9.04
N ALA A 244 -4.01 -5.67 -8.83
CA ALA A 244 -4.52 -6.12 -7.55
C ALA A 244 -3.44 -6.89 -6.75
N SER A 245 -3.39 -6.68 -5.44
CA SER A 245 -2.56 -7.41 -4.48
C SER A 245 -3.30 -7.70 -3.18
N GLY A 246 -2.63 -8.42 -2.26
CA GLY A 246 -3.19 -8.77 -0.96
C GLY A 246 -4.12 -9.98 -1.01
N GLY A 247 -4.61 -10.40 0.15
CA GLY A 247 -5.43 -11.61 0.27
C GLY A 247 -6.71 -11.56 -0.56
N GLY A 248 -7.31 -10.38 -0.73
CA GLY A 248 -8.52 -10.21 -1.53
C GLY A 248 -8.30 -10.41 -3.03
N ALA A 249 -7.07 -10.21 -3.54
CA ALA A 249 -6.73 -10.52 -4.93
C ALA A 249 -6.76 -12.03 -5.22
N SER A 250 -6.60 -12.85 -4.17
CA SER A 250 -6.74 -14.31 -4.23
C SER A 250 -8.16 -14.79 -3.96
N ASN A 251 -9.12 -13.90 -3.65
CA ASN A 251 -10.53 -14.26 -3.47
C ASN A 251 -11.25 -14.21 -4.83
N PRO A 252 -11.57 -15.35 -5.45
CA PRO A 252 -12.17 -15.38 -6.79
C PRO A 252 -13.56 -14.72 -6.84
N PHE A 253 -14.37 -14.83 -5.78
CA PHE A 253 -15.70 -14.20 -5.74
C PHE A 253 -15.62 -12.67 -5.76
N VAL A 254 -14.70 -12.08 -4.97
CA VAL A 254 -14.44 -10.64 -4.96
C VAL A 254 -13.95 -10.18 -6.33
N MET A 255 -12.97 -10.89 -6.89
CA MET A 255 -12.39 -10.54 -8.19
C MET A 255 -13.39 -10.64 -9.34
N ASP A 256 -14.29 -11.63 -9.34
CA ASP A 256 -15.35 -11.77 -10.33
C ASP A 256 -16.36 -10.62 -10.26
N HIS A 257 -16.78 -10.23 -9.05
CA HIS A 257 -17.68 -9.09 -8.86
C HIS A 257 -17.01 -7.78 -9.27
N LEU A 258 -15.73 -7.60 -8.94
CA LEU A 258 -14.97 -6.40 -9.30
C LEU A 258 -14.83 -6.26 -10.82
N LYS A 259 -14.50 -7.35 -11.53
CA LYS A 259 -14.43 -7.38 -13.00
C LYS A 259 -15.78 -7.07 -13.66
N LYS A 260 -16.88 -7.62 -13.12
CA LYS A 260 -18.24 -7.32 -13.60
C LYS A 260 -18.61 -5.86 -13.37
N ALA A 261 -18.24 -5.29 -12.23
CA ALA A 261 -18.54 -3.92 -11.89
C ALA A 261 -17.68 -2.91 -12.66
N LEU A 262 -16.50 -3.30 -13.15
CA LEU A 262 -15.56 -2.47 -13.90
C LEU A 262 -15.23 -3.07 -15.29
N PRO A 263 -16.22 -3.20 -16.20
CA PRO A 263 -16.03 -3.90 -17.47
C PRO A 263 -15.04 -3.22 -18.42
N HIS A 264 -14.73 -1.94 -18.20
CA HIS A 264 -13.79 -1.15 -19.01
C HIS A 264 -12.39 -1.04 -18.38
N VAL A 265 -12.19 -1.61 -17.18
CA VAL A 265 -10.90 -1.60 -16.49
C VAL A 265 -10.19 -2.92 -16.74
N THR A 266 -8.94 -2.87 -17.19
CA THR A 266 -8.12 -4.08 -17.28
C THR A 266 -7.60 -4.43 -15.91
N ILE A 267 -8.03 -5.56 -15.34
CA ILE A 267 -7.61 -6.01 -14.00
C ILE A 267 -6.58 -7.12 -14.14
N ALA A 268 -5.39 -6.90 -13.58
CA ALA A 268 -4.29 -7.85 -13.50
C ALA A 268 -3.82 -8.02 -12.05
N ASP A 269 -3.06 -9.08 -11.79
CA ASP A 269 -2.35 -9.24 -10.52
C ASP A 269 -1.07 -8.39 -10.53
N THR A 270 -0.63 -7.91 -9.36
CA THR A 270 0.62 -7.14 -9.23
C THR A 270 1.87 -7.87 -9.71
N SER A 271 1.87 -9.21 -9.78
CA SER A 271 2.92 -9.99 -10.43
C SER A 271 3.15 -9.61 -11.89
N ALA A 272 2.15 -9.08 -12.59
CA ALA A 272 2.28 -8.57 -13.95
C ALA A 272 3.17 -7.30 -14.07
N LEU A 273 3.56 -6.70 -12.94
CA LEU A 273 4.51 -5.59 -12.89
C LEU A 273 5.97 -6.07 -12.87
N ASP A 274 6.22 -7.37 -12.78
CA ASP A 274 7.57 -7.98 -12.66
C ASP A 274 8.39 -7.45 -11.46
N ILE A 275 7.69 -6.97 -10.41
CA ILE A 275 8.30 -6.51 -9.16
C ILE A 275 8.12 -7.62 -8.11
N ASN A 276 9.22 -8.17 -7.64
CA ASN A 276 9.18 -9.12 -6.52
C ASN A 276 8.68 -8.39 -5.24
N PRO A 277 7.56 -8.84 -4.62
CA PRO A 277 6.99 -8.18 -3.44
C PRO A 277 7.96 -8.07 -2.26
N ASP A 278 8.76 -9.11 -1.98
CA ASP A 278 9.73 -9.15 -0.88
C ASP A 278 10.88 -8.15 -1.09
N ALA A 279 11.08 -7.75 -2.35
CA ALA A 279 12.14 -6.87 -2.79
C ALA A 279 11.66 -5.43 -3.01
N LYS A 280 10.34 -5.18 -3.01
CA LYS A 280 9.74 -3.88 -3.37
C LYS A 280 10.27 -2.72 -2.51
N GLU A 281 10.32 -2.90 -1.19
CA GLU A 281 10.85 -1.86 -0.28
C GLU A 281 12.33 -1.55 -0.55
N ALA A 282 13.15 -2.57 -0.79
CA ALA A 282 14.56 -2.37 -1.07
C ALA A 282 14.79 -1.71 -2.45
N ILE A 283 13.97 -2.05 -3.45
CA ILE A 283 13.98 -1.39 -4.77
C ILE A 283 13.57 0.08 -4.64
N LEU A 284 12.54 0.38 -3.85
CA LEU A 284 12.13 1.76 -3.56
C LEU A 284 13.30 2.60 -3.04
N PHE A 285 14.05 2.11 -2.05
CA PHE A 285 15.17 2.90 -1.51
C PHE A 285 16.32 3.03 -2.51
N ALA A 286 16.61 1.98 -3.29
CA ALA A 286 17.57 2.08 -4.39
C ALA A 286 17.15 3.17 -5.40
N LEU A 287 15.87 3.25 -5.76
CA LEU A 287 15.34 4.30 -6.63
C LEU A 287 15.43 5.68 -6.00
N LEU A 288 15.05 5.84 -4.73
CA LEU A 288 15.21 7.13 -4.03
C LEU A 288 16.68 7.57 -3.96
N GLY A 289 17.61 6.63 -3.82
CA GLY A 289 19.04 6.90 -3.90
C GLY A 289 19.46 7.35 -5.31
N ASN A 290 18.95 6.72 -6.36
CA ASN A 290 19.15 7.17 -7.74
C ASN A 290 18.63 8.61 -7.94
N GLU A 291 17.40 8.88 -7.52
CA GLU A 291 16.81 10.22 -7.61
C GLU A 291 17.62 11.26 -6.84
N ALA A 292 18.20 10.89 -5.70
CA ALA A 292 19.07 11.79 -4.95
C ALA A 292 20.33 12.21 -5.73
N ILE A 293 20.86 11.33 -6.59
CA ILE A 293 22.08 11.59 -7.37
C ILE A 293 21.76 12.35 -8.66
N VAL A 294 20.75 11.89 -9.42
CA VAL A 294 20.51 12.35 -10.80
C VAL A 294 19.08 12.83 -11.07
N GLY A 295 18.18 12.69 -10.10
CA GLY A 295 16.78 13.02 -10.26
C GLY A 295 16.47 14.50 -10.09
N GLU A 296 15.19 14.83 -10.23
CA GLU A 296 14.64 16.16 -9.97
C GLU A 296 13.60 16.08 -8.83
N PRO A 297 13.47 17.12 -7.99
CA PRO A 297 12.39 17.19 -7.01
C PRO A 297 11.01 17.13 -7.69
N ILE A 298 10.20 16.11 -7.36
CA ILE A 298 8.85 15.94 -7.91
C ILE A 298 7.77 16.13 -6.84
N VAL A 299 6.68 16.81 -7.21
CA VAL A 299 5.46 16.90 -6.39
C VAL A 299 4.59 15.67 -6.68
N ILE A 300 4.30 14.87 -5.65
CA ILE A 300 3.42 13.69 -5.75
C ILE A 300 2.25 13.88 -4.79
N GLY A 301 1.05 14.08 -5.34
CA GLY A 301 -0.10 14.52 -4.56
C GLY A 301 0.23 15.79 -3.76
N ASP A 302 0.01 15.75 -2.45
CA ASP A 302 0.31 16.85 -1.53
C ASP A 302 1.71 16.78 -0.90
N ASN A 303 2.56 15.83 -1.31
CA ASN A 303 3.92 15.70 -0.76
C ASN A 303 4.86 16.78 -1.32
N PRO A 304 5.83 17.26 -0.51
CA PRO A 304 6.77 18.27 -0.96
C PRO A 304 7.68 17.76 -2.08
N ALA A 305 8.04 18.66 -3.01
CA ALA A 305 9.07 18.41 -4.02
C ALA A 305 10.46 18.43 -3.37
N VAL A 306 11.03 17.25 -3.13
CA VAL A 306 12.34 17.13 -2.48
C VAL A 306 13.10 15.88 -2.92
N LEU A 307 14.38 16.03 -3.24
CA LEU A 307 15.32 14.91 -3.38
C LEU A 307 15.74 14.42 -2.00
N MET A 308 15.52 13.16 -1.68
CA MET A 308 15.69 12.64 -0.32
C MET A 308 17.09 12.09 -0.06
N GLY A 309 17.46 12.02 1.22
CA GLY A 309 18.67 11.35 1.68
C GLY A 309 19.87 12.27 1.96
N LYS A 310 20.87 11.69 2.61
CA LYS A 310 22.17 12.28 2.99
C LYS A 310 23.29 11.41 2.44
N PHE A 311 24.39 12.03 2.02
CA PHE A 311 25.52 11.35 1.39
C PHE A 311 26.64 11.13 2.39
N SER A 312 27.08 9.88 2.49
CA SER A 312 28.23 9.41 3.27
C SER A 312 29.28 8.88 2.30
N PHE A 313 30.43 9.55 2.24
CA PHE A 313 31.52 9.19 1.34
C PHE A 313 32.38 8.07 1.93
N PRO A 314 32.95 7.18 1.10
CA PRO A 314 34.01 6.26 1.52
C PRO A 314 35.25 7.01 2.03
N ALA A 315 36.11 6.30 2.77
CA ALA A 315 37.38 6.84 3.29
C ALA A 315 38.43 7.08 2.19
#